data_AF-A0A973DXT1-F1
#
_entry.id   AF-A0A973DXT1-F1
#
_cell.length_a   1.000
_cell.length_b   1.000
_cell.length_c   1.000
_cell.angle_alpha   90.00
_cell.angle_beta   90.00
_cell.angle_gamma   90.00
#
_symmetry.space_group_name_H-M   'P 1'
#
loop_
_entity.id
_entity.type
_entity.pdbx_description
1 polymer ?
#
loop_
_entity_poly.entity_id
_entity_poly.type
_entity_poly.pdbx_seq_one_letter_code
_entity_poly.pdbx_strand_id
1 'polypeptide(L)'
;MMKKLNLAFAALIIVAFIYSIYGKEQVIATGDVVYLKLEPVDPLSLMQGDYMRLGYEISSDTSEIETIPKGKTGYLVLNIGDNKIAKFARFDDGSPLTAKQIKFKYQRPDGGIVIMPNSFLFQQGLAELYAQAEFGIFRVTATEHLLVGLADGDLNKLKTPTAATN
;
A
#
# COMPACT_ATOMS: atom_id res chain seq x y z
N MET A 1 21.12 32.13 -24.16
CA MET A 1 19.68 32.08 -23.78
C MET A 1 19.24 30.65 -23.41
N MET A 2 19.58 29.63 -24.20
CA MET A 2 19.23 28.22 -23.95
C MET A 2 19.68 27.65 -22.59
N LYS A 3 20.87 28.02 -22.09
CA LYS A 3 21.36 27.56 -20.77
C LYS A 3 20.51 28.04 -19.59
N LYS A 4 19.97 29.27 -19.67
CA LYS A 4 19.08 29.82 -18.63
C LYS A 4 17.71 29.15 -18.65
N LEU A 5 17.21 28.80 -19.85
CA LEU A 5 15.98 28.04 -20.03
C LEU A 5 16.09 26.62 -19.48
N ASN A 6 17.19 25.91 -19.78
CA ASN A 6 17.44 24.58 -19.25
C ASN A 6 17.56 24.59 -17.71
N LEU A 7 18.19 25.61 -17.14
CA LEU A 7 18.30 25.77 -15.69
C LEU A 7 16.94 26.02 -15.04
N ALA A 8 16.09 26.85 -15.65
CA ALA A 8 14.73 27.08 -15.19
C ALA A 8 13.87 25.80 -15.23
N PHE A 9 14.02 25.00 -16.30
CA PHE A 9 13.31 23.72 -16.42
C PHE A 9 13.78 22.70 -15.38
N ALA A 10 15.08 22.59 -15.14
CA ALA A 10 15.64 21.73 -14.10
C ALA A 10 15.14 22.15 -12.70
N ALA A 11 15.11 23.45 -12.41
CA ALA A 11 14.58 23.97 -11.15
C ALA A 11 13.08 23.64 -10.99
N LEU A 12 12.29 23.78 -12.05
CA LEU A 12 10.86 23.42 -12.04
C LEU A 12 10.66 21.94 -11.70
N ILE A 13 11.46 21.05 -12.30
CA ILE A 13 11.41 19.62 -12.02
C ILE A 13 11.72 19.35 -10.55
N ILE A 14 12.78 19.95 -10.00
CA ILE A 14 13.16 19.78 -8.59
C ILE A 14 12.04 20.23 -7.66
N VAL A 15 11.44 21.39 -7.93
CA VAL A 15 10.31 21.91 -7.12
C VAL A 15 9.11 20.94 -7.17
N ALA A 16 8.80 20.40 -8.34
CA ALA A 16 7.72 19.41 -8.48
C ALA A 16 8.02 18.12 -7.68
N PHE A 17 9.27 17.64 -7.69
CA PHE A 17 9.68 16.49 -6.88
C PHE A 17 9.57 16.77 -5.38
N ILE A 18 10.03 17.94 -4.91
CA ILE A 18 9.93 18.33 -3.49
C ILE A 18 8.46 18.37 -3.05
N TYR A 19 7.59 18.95 -3.87
CA TYR A 19 6.16 19.00 -3.57
C TYR A 19 5.54 17.60 -3.49
N SER A 20 5.93 16.70 -4.40
CA SER A 20 5.48 15.30 -4.39
C SER A 20 5.92 14.56 -3.13
N ILE A 21 7.18 14.71 -2.71
CA ILE A 21 7.72 14.11 -1.48
C ILE A 21 6.97 14.65 -0.26
N TYR A 22 6.78 15.96 -0.18
CA TYR A 22 6.05 16.58 0.93
C TYR A 22 4.63 16.02 1.09
N GLY A 23 3.93 15.77 -0.03
CA GLY A 23 2.62 15.11 0.00
C GLY A 23 2.68 13.70 0.61
N LYS A 24 3.68 12.88 0.24
CA LYS A 24 3.85 11.52 0.79
C LYS A 24 4.21 11.54 2.28
N GLU A 25 5.10 12.44 2.69
CA GLU A 25 5.45 12.63 4.10
C GLU A 25 4.23 13.04 4.93
N GLN A 26 3.36 13.90 4.38
CA GLN A 26 2.12 14.28 5.05
C GLN A 26 1.19 13.08 5.27
N VAL A 27 1.07 12.18 4.28
CA VAL A 27 0.31 10.93 4.43
C VAL A 27 0.91 10.05 5.52
N ILE A 28 2.24 9.94 5.59
CA ILE A 28 2.91 9.16 6.64
C ILE A 28 2.66 9.76 8.03
N ALA A 29 2.72 11.08 8.15
CA ALA A 29 2.60 11.80 9.41
C ALA A 29 1.18 11.86 9.95
N THR A 30 0.18 12.03 9.07
CA THR A 30 -1.22 12.26 9.45
C THR A 30 -2.15 11.09 9.21
N GLY A 31 -1.73 10.12 8.39
CA GLY A 31 -2.55 8.97 8.04
C GLY A 31 -2.72 8.01 9.21
N ASP A 32 -3.92 7.45 9.32
CA ASP A 32 -4.23 6.40 10.28
C ASP A 32 -3.50 5.11 9.92
N VAL A 33 -3.03 4.40 10.94
CA VAL A 33 -2.41 3.09 10.74
C VAL A 33 -3.50 2.06 10.51
N VAL A 34 -3.41 1.33 9.40
CA VAL A 34 -4.34 0.26 9.04
C VAL A 34 -3.55 -0.97 8.61
N TYR A 35 -3.95 -2.14 9.10
CA TYR A 35 -3.37 -3.41 8.70
C TYR A 35 -4.26 -4.11 7.69
N LEU A 36 -3.69 -4.48 6.55
CA LEU A 36 -4.34 -5.33 5.56
C LEU A 36 -3.72 -6.72 5.60
N LYS A 37 -4.57 -7.74 5.77
CA LYS A 37 -4.11 -9.12 5.77
C LYS A 37 -3.64 -9.53 4.37
N LEU A 38 -2.46 -10.13 4.33
CA LEU A 38 -1.85 -10.62 3.10
C LEU A 38 -2.41 -12.00 2.76
N GLU A 39 -2.51 -12.28 1.47
CA GLU A 39 -2.64 -13.66 0.99
C GLU A 39 -1.33 -14.43 1.25
N PRO A 40 -1.37 -15.77 1.33
CA PRO A 40 -0.17 -16.58 1.50
C PRO A 40 0.90 -16.20 0.48
N VAL A 41 2.06 -15.79 0.97
CA VAL A 41 3.18 -15.36 0.14
C VAL A 41 3.73 -16.56 -0.62
N ASP A 42 3.79 -16.47 -1.95
CA ASP A 42 4.42 -17.49 -2.79
C ASP A 42 5.96 -17.35 -2.71
N PRO A 43 6.69 -18.35 -2.18
CA PRO A 43 8.15 -18.30 -2.04
C PRO A 43 8.89 -18.19 -3.38
N LEU A 44 8.26 -18.50 -4.53
CA LEU A 44 8.92 -18.45 -5.83
C LEU A 44 9.37 -17.03 -6.23
N SER A 45 8.70 -15.99 -5.70
CA SER A 45 9.05 -14.58 -5.98
C SER A 45 10.30 -14.10 -5.24
N LEU A 46 10.65 -14.76 -4.12
CA LEU A 46 11.80 -14.41 -3.28
C LEU A 46 13.13 -14.89 -3.88
N MET A 47 13.11 -15.88 -4.78
CA MET A 47 14.33 -16.49 -5.33
C MET A 47 14.91 -15.73 -6.52
N GLN A 48 14.16 -14.80 -7.14
CA GLN A 48 14.56 -14.10 -8.37
C GLN A 48 14.92 -12.61 -8.17
N GLY A 49 14.86 -12.10 -6.94
CA GLY A 49 15.27 -10.72 -6.64
C GLY A 49 14.99 -10.28 -5.21
N ASP A 50 15.25 -9.01 -4.98
CA ASP A 50 15.17 -8.33 -3.68
C ASP A 50 13.74 -7.84 -3.35
N TYR A 51 12.69 -8.51 -3.84
CA TYR A 51 11.30 -8.11 -3.60
C TYR A 51 10.37 -9.29 -3.32
N MET A 52 9.27 -8.99 -2.63
CA MET A 52 8.16 -9.90 -2.37
C MET A 52 6.91 -9.38 -3.07
N ARG A 53 6.17 -10.27 -3.75
CA ARG A 53 4.83 -9.94 -4.28
C ARG A 53 3.82 -9.91 -3.13
N LEU A 54 2.93 -8.93 -3.15
CA LEU A 54 1.86 -8.78 -2.16
C LEU A 54 0.51 -9.07 -2.82
N GLY A 55 -0.20 -10.05 -2.27
CA GLY A 55 -1.64 -10.23 -2.44
C GLY A 55 -2.34 -9.85 -1.13
N TYR A 56 -3.60 -9.45 -1.20
CA TYR A 56 -4.39 -9.04 -0.02
C TYR A 56 -5.71 -9.79 0.00
N GLU A 57 -6.07 -10.36 1.15
CA GLU A 57 -7.28 -11.19 1.33
C GLU A 57 -8.56 -10.45 0.94
N ILE A 58 -8.61 -9.13 1.18
CA ILE A 58 -9.75 -8.30 0.78
C ILE A 58 -9.92 -8.15 -0.75
N SER A 59 -8.96 -8.63 -1.54
CA SER A 59 -9.05 -8.66 -3.02
C SER A 59 -9.78 -9.90 -3.53
N SER A 60 -9.79 -11.00 -2.75
CA SER A 60 -10.47 -12.26 -3.11
C SER A 60 -11.95 -12.30 -2.68
N ASP A 61 -12.32 -11.57 -1.64
CA ASP A 61 -13.64 -11.62 -0.99
C ASP A 61 -14.77 -10.87 -1.72
N THR A 62 -14.54 -10.42 -2.95
CA THR A 62 -15.43 -9.49 -3.63
C THR A 62 -16.33 -10.19 -4.64
N SER A 63 -17.38 -10.84 -4.13
CA SER A 63 -18.41 -11.51 -4.95
C SER A 63 -19.12 -10.57 -5.94
N GLU A 64 -19.10 -9.26 -5.68
CA GLU A 64 -19.69 -8.23 -6.54
C GLU A 64 -18.75 -7.72 -7.64
N ILE A 65 -17.53 -8.27 -7.75
CA ILE A 65 -16.56 -7.84 -8.78
C ILE A 65 -17.24 -7.80 -10.13
N GLU A 66 -17.93 -8.82 -10.60
CA GLU A 66 -18.41 -8.90 -11.99
C GLU A 66 -19.20 -7.66 -12.46
N THR A 67 -19.87 -6.95 -11.56
CA THR A 67 -20.68 -5.75 -11.85
C THR A 67 -19.87 -4.48 -12.14
N ILE A 68 -18.59 -4.43 -11.76
CA ILE A 68 -17.77 -3.21 -11.90
C ILE A 68 -17.11 -3.17 -13.29
N PRO A 69 -17.10 -2.03 -14.00
CA PRO A 69 -16.44 -1.93 -15.30
C PRO A 69 -14.92 -2.14 -15.18
N LYS A 70 -14.36 -3.00 -16.04
CA LYS A 70 -12.91 -3.23 -16.17
C LYS A 70 -12.17 -1.95 -16.56
N GLY A 71 -10.89 -1.86 -16.21
CA GLY A 71 -10.02 -0.71 -16.54
C GLY A 71 -10.31 0.55 -15.72
N LYS A 72 -11.08 0.42 -14.63
CA LYS A 72 -11.42 1.53 -13.73
C LYS A 72 -10.68 1.41 -12.39
N THR A 73 -10.51 2.56 -11.76
CA THR A 73 -10.13 2.66 -10.35
C THR A 73 -11.37 3.00 -9.54
N GLY A 74 -11.48 2.46 -8.32
CA GLY A 74 -12.57 2.76 -7.41
C GLY A 74 -12.10 2.76 -5.96
N TYR A 75 -13.06 2.80 -5.05
CA TYR A 75 -12.81 2.69 -3.62
C TYR A 75 -13.59 1.52 -3.03
N LEU A 76 -12.94 0.78 -2.14
CA LEU A 76 -13.57 -0.12 -1.19
C LEU A 76 -13.90 0.70 0.07
N VAL A 77 -14.99 0.37 0.73
CA VAL A 77 -15.19 0.75 2.13
C VAL A 77 -14.71 -0.40 3.00
N LEU A 78 -13.80 -0.10 3.92
CA LEU A 78 -13.26 -1.07 4.86
C LEU A 78 -13.72 -0.75 6.28
N ASN A 79 -14.10 -1.77 7.04
CA ASN A 79 -14.34 -1.67 8.47
C ASN A 79 -13.02 -1.84 9.23
N ILE A 80 -12.71 -0.91 10.13
CA ILE A 80 -11.51 -0.95 10.97
C ILE A 80 -11.86 -1.57 12.32
N GLY A 81 -11.27 -2.73 12.62
CA GLY A 81 -11.35 -3.35 13.93
C GLY A 81 -10.55 -2.60 15.00
N ASP A 82 -10.72 -2.95 16.28
CA ASP A 82 -10.02 -2.27 17.38
C ASP A 82 -8.49 -2.49 17.34
N ASN A 83 -8.05 -3.60 16.74
CA ASN A 83 -6.65 -3.89 16.43
C ASN A 83 -6.16 -3.24 15.12
N LYS A 84 -6.95 -2.34 14.53
CA LYS A 84 -6.67 -1.64 13.27
C LYS A 84 -6.58 -2.56 12.03
N ILE A 85 -6.99 -3.82 12.15
CA ILE A 85 -7.13 -4.71 11.00
C ILE A 85 -8.38 -4.30 10.22
N ALA A 86 -8.18 -4.02 8.94
CA ALA A 86 -9.27 -3.67 8.05
C ALA A 86 -9.87 -4.92 7.40
N LYS A 87 -11.20 -4.94 7.33
CA LYS A 87 -11.97 -5.97 6.63
C LYS A 87 -12.85 -5.32 5.56
N PHE A 88 -13.04 -6.03 4.45
CA PHE A 88 -13.95 -5.58 3.40
C PHE A 88 -15.37 -5.38 3.97
N ALA A 89 -16.00 -4.27 3.62
CA ALA A 89 -17.38 -3.99 3.99
C ALA A 89 -18.29 -3.93 2.75
N ARG A 90 -17.92 -3.12 1.76
CA ARG A 90 -18.64 -2.93 0.51
C ARG A 90 -17.80 -2.17 -0.51
N PHE A 91 -18.28 -2.10 -1.74
CA PHE A 91 -17.82 -1.09 -2.69
C PHE A 91 -18.34 0.30 -2.32
N ASP A 92 -17.53 1.33 -2.58
CA ASP A 92 -17.97 2.71 -2.39
C ASP A 92 -19.08 3.05 -3.39
N ASP A 93 -20.27 3.28 -2.84
CA ASP A 93 -21.51 3.65 -3.51
C ASP A 93 -21.86 5.12 -3.27
N GLY A 94 -20.99 5.87 -2.59
CA GLY A 94 -21.23 7.25 -2.17
C GLY A 94 -21.99 7.41 -0.86
N SER A 95 -22.41 6.31 -0.22
CA SER A 95 -23.06 6.34 1.08
C SER A 95 -22.10 6.85 2.16
N PRO A 96 -22.58 7.59 3.19
CA PRO A 96 -21.74 8.09 4.27
C PRO A 96 -20.93 6.99 4.97
N LEU A 97 -19.71 7.30 5.38
CA LEU A 97 -18.87 6.41 6.18
C LEU A 97 -19.25 6.55 7.66
N THR A 98 -19.20 5.44 8.39
CA THR A 98 -19.23 5.46 9.86
C THR A 98 -17.85 5.81 10.43
N ALA A 99 -17.77 6.09 11.74
CA ALA A 99 -16.51 6.44 12.41
C ALA A 99 -15.43 5.34 12.36
N LYS A 100 -15.81 4.07 12.13
CA LYS A 100 -14.88 2.93 11.97
C LYS A 100 -14.74 2.49 10.51
N GLN A 101 -15.07 3.36 9.55
CA GLN A 101 -14.97 3.06 8.14
C GLN A 101 -14.02 4.00 7.42
N ILE A 102 -13.27 3.45 6.48
CA ILE A 102 -12.37 4.19 5.60
C ILE A 102 -12.63 3.85 4.14
N LYS A 103 -12.26 4.77 3.24
CA LYS A 103 -12.14 4.46 1.82
C LYS A 103 -10.74 3.96 1.52
N PHE A 104 -10.66 2.91 0.71
CA PHE A 104 -9.41 2.32 0.29
C PHE A 104 -9.40 2.13 -1.22
N LYS A 105 -8.49 2.81 -1.91
CA LYS A 105 -8.47 2.82 -3.38
C LYS A 105 -8.02 1.47 -3.93
N TYR A 106 -8.67 1.04 -5.01
CA TYR A 106 -8.30 -0.16 -5.75
C TYR A 106 -8.21 0.11 -7.25
N GLN A 107 -7.58 -0.81 -7.97
CA GLN A 107 -7.55 -0.86 -9.43
C GLN A 107 -8.24 -2.13 -9.92
N ARG A 108 -8.90 -2.08 -11.07
CA ARG A 108 -9.54 -3.25 -11.67
C ARG A 108 -9.01 -3.55 -13.06
N PRO A 109 -7.86 -4.25 -13.16
CA PRO A 109 -7.43 -4.87 -14.41
C PRO A 109 -8.38 -6.03 -14.80
N ASP A 110 -8.09 -6.71 -15.91
CA ASP A 110 -8.99 -7.74 -16.46
C ASP A 110 -9.25 -8.96 -15.55
N GLY A 111 -8.33 -9.23 -14.61
CA GLY A 111 -8.34 -10.40 -13.72
C GLY A 111 -8.94 -10.19 -12.34
N GLY A 112 -9.58 -9.04 -12.07
CA GLY A 112 -10.20 -8.75 -10.78
C GLY A 112 -9.73 -7.45 -10.18
N ILE A 113 -9.84 -7.32 -8.86
CA ILE A 113 -9.41 -6.14 -8.13
C ILE A 113 -7.99 -6.33 -7.62
N VAL A 114 -7.20 -5.27 -7.72
CA VAL A 114 -5.83 -5.21 -7.22
C VAL A 114 -5.71 -4.01 -6.30
N ILE A 115 -5.16 -4.27 -5.12
CA ILE A 115 -4.73 -3.24 -4.18
C ILE A 115 -3.25 -2.95 -4.42
N MET A 116 -2.91 -1.65 -4.42
CA MET A 116 -1.54 -1.19 -4.60
C MET A 116 -0.94 -0.75 -3.25
N PRO A 117 0.36 -0.94 -3.05
CA PRO A 117 1.29 -1.64 -3.94
C PRO A 117 1.11 -3.17 -3.87
N ASN A 118 1.43 -3.85 -4.97
CA ASN A 118 1.39 -5.31 -5.09
C ASN A 118 2.79 -5.95 -4.95
N SER A 119 3.78 -5.19 -4.47
CA SER A 119 5.12 -5.66 -4.16
C SER A 119 5.78 -4.84 -3.05
N PHE A 120 6.75 -5.44 -2.37
CA PHE A 120 7.60 -4.82 -1.35
C PHE A 120 9.06 -5.17 -1.61
N LEU A 121 9.91 -4.15 -1.77
CA LEU A 121 11.35 -4.29 -2.03
C LEU A 121 12.13 -4.23 -0.71
N PHE A 122 13.13 -5.10 -0.55
CA PHE A 122 14.01 -5.18 0.63
C PHE A 122 15.41 -5.61 0.22
N GLN A 123 16.42 -5.33 1.05
CA GLN A 123 17.80 -5.73 0.77
C GLN A 123 17.97 -7.26 0.69
N GLN A 124 18.87 -7.71 -0.18
CA GLN A 124 19.28 -9.12 -0.26
C GLN A 124 19.57 -9.73 1.13
N GLY A 125 19.15 -10.98 1.34
CA GLY A 125 19.32 -11.72 2.59
C GLY A 125 18.19 -11.53 3.60
N LEU A 126 17.22 -10.66 3.33
CA LEU A 126 16.06 -10.44 4.21
C LEU A 126 14.81 -11.23 3.79
N ALA A 127 14.92 -12.12 2.81
CA ALA A 127 13.79 -12.90 2.31
C ALA A 127 13.11 -13.73 3.42
N GLU A 128 13.89 -14.40 4.26
CA GLU A 128 13.36 -15.20 5.38
C GLU A 128 12.66 -14.35 6.45
N LEU A 129 13.13 -13.11 6.66
CA LEU A 129 12.48 -12.16 7.56
C LEU A 129 11.10 -11.77 7.01
N TYR A 130 11.05 -11.36 5.74
CA TYR A 130 9.81 -10.86 5.14
C TYR A 130 8.83 -11.96 4.73
N ALA A 131 9.28 -13.21 4.59
CA ALA A 131 8.42 -14.38 4.41
C ALA A 131 7.46 -14.61 5.60
N GLN A 132 7.75 -14.03 6.77
CA GLN A 132 6.90 -14.09 7.97
C GLN A 132 5.77 -13.03 7.95
N ALA A 133 5.70 -12.20 6.91
CA ALA A 133 4.70 -11.15 6.84
C ALA A 133 3.29 -11.73 6.67
N GLU A 134 2.40 -11.40 7.61
CA GLU A 134 0.97 -11.69 7.52
C GLU A 134 0.15 -10.44 7.20
N PHE A 135 0.70 -9.24 7.43
CA PHE A 135 0.01 -7.99 7.22
C PHE A 135 0.87 -6.94 6.50
N GLY A 136 0.23 -6.19 5.61
CA GLY A 136 0.72 -4.91 5.12
C GLY A 136 0.33 -3.78 6.05
N ILE A 137 1.29 -2.93 6.44
CA ILE A 137 1.06 -1.75 7.29
C ILE A 137 0.87 -0.53 6.40
N PHE A 138 -0.32 0.06 6.44
CA PHE A 138 -0.68 1.23 5.67
C PHE A 138 -0.83 2.47 6.55
N ARG A 139 -0.46 3.61 5.98
CA ARG A 139 -0.90 4.94 6.41
C ARG A 139 -2.01 5.39 5.47
N VAL A 140 -3.19 5.64 6.00
CA VAL A 140 -4.39 5.93 5.20
C VAL A 140 -4.96 7.29 5.58
N THR A 141 -5.25 8.09 4.56
CA THR A 141 -5.98 9.36 4.64
C THR A 141 -7.28 9.24 3.86
N ALA A 142 -8.10 10.30 3.83
CA ALA A 142 -9.34 10.30 3.06
C ALA A 142 -9.15 10.05 1.55
N THR A 143 -7.97 10.36 1.00
CA THR A 143 -7.71 10.34 -0.46
C THR A 143 -6.60 9.38 -0.87
N GLU A 144 -5.71 9.01 0.06
CA GLU A 144 -4.48 8.29 -0.26
C GLU A 144 -4.12 7.28 0.81
N HIS A 145 -3.52 6.17 0.38
CA HIS A 145 -2.92 5.17 1.24
C HIS A 145 -1.48 4.91 0.81
N LEU A 146 -0.62 4.62 1.78
CA LEU A 146 0.79 4.29 1.54
C LEU A 146 1.20 3.08 2.38
N LEU A 147 1.79 2.08 1.74
CA LEU A 147 2.43 0.96 2.46
C LEU A 147 3.73 1.45 3.09
N VAL A 148 3.86 1.32 4.41
CA VAL A 148 5.02 1.80 5.20
C VAL A 148 5.79 0.66 5.88
N GLY A 149 5.37 -0.58 5.67
CA GLY A 149 6.05 -1.78 6.16
C GLY A 149 5.17 -3.01 6.16
N LEU A 150 5.70 -4.08 6.74
CA LEU A 150 5.06 -5.37 6.88
C LEU A 150 5.08 -5.78 8.35
N ALA A 151 4.10 -6.58 8.78
CA ALA A 151 4.00 -7.09 10.14
C ALA A 151 3.72 -8.60 10.16
N ASP A 152 4.15 -9.24 11.25
CA ASP A 152 3.85 -10.65 11.56
C ASP A 152 2.40 -10.83 12.07
N GLY A 153 2.03 -12.07 12.40
CA GLY A 153 0.71 -12.44 12.93
C GLY A 153 0.31 -11.72 14.22
N ASP A 154 1.29 -11.25 14.99
CA ASP A 154 1.11 -10.51 16.24
C ASP A 154 1.07 -8.99 16.03
N LEU A 155 1.03 -8.53 14.78
CA LEU A 155 1.05 -7.12 14.35
C LEU A 155 2.36 -6.38 14.70
N ASN A 156 3.44 -7.11 14.99
CA ASN A 156 4.75 -6.50 15.16
C ASN A 156 5.35 -6.18 13.80
N LYS A 157 5.80 -4.94 13.63
CA LYS A 157 6.48 -4.53 12.40
C LYS A 157 7.77 -5.33 12.23
N LEU A 158 7.92 -5.98 11.07
CA LEU A 158 9.15 -6.62 10.64
C LEU A 158 10.20 -5.52 10.42
N LYS A 159 11.31 -5.61 11.14
CA LYS A 159 12.40 -4.64 11.11
C LYS A 159 13.65 -5.33 10.58
N THR A 160 14.36 -4.65 9.69
CA THR A 160 15.69 -5.11 9.29
C THR A 160 16.60 -5.11 10.51
N PRO A 161 17.43 -6.16 10.69
CA PRO A 161 18.49 -6.12 11.69
C PRO A 161 19.30 -4.84 11.46
N THR A 162 19.40 -3.99 12.46
CA THR A 162 20.26 -2.81 12.36
C THR A 162 21.67 -3.34 12.19
N ALA A 163 22.35 -2.99 11.10
CA ALA A 163 23.75 -3.34 10.92
C ALA A 163 24.49 -2.95 12.20
N ALA A 164 25.10 -3.93 12.87
CA ALA A 164 25.91 -3.67 14.05
C ALA A 164 26.91 -2.58 13.69
N THR A 165 26.77 -1.42 14.34
CA THR A 165 27.79 -0.39 14.31
C THR A 165 28.94 -0.96 15.12
N ASN A 166 29.92 -1.55 14.42
CA ASN A 166 31.21 -1.89 14.99
C ASN A 166 31.99 -0.61 15.32
#